data_AF-A0A949ILP6-F1
#
_entry.id   AF-A0A949ILP6-F1
#
_cell.length_a   1.000
_cell.length_b   1.000
_cell.length_c   1.000
_cell.angle_alpha   90.00
_cell.angle_beta   90.00
_cell.angle_gamma   90.00
#
_symmetry.space_group_name_H-M   'P 1'
#
loop_
_entity.id
_entity.type
_entity.pdbx_description
1 polymer ?
#
loop_
_entity_poly.entity_id
_entity_poly.type
_entity_poly.pdbx_seq_one_letter_code
_entity_poly.pdbx_strand_id
1 'polypeptide(L)'
;MESIPSFPSSSSSSSPSSSGGGGTAGTLENSRPLPTLKTGRSILKVPDPSEAEAVVNYYKKNREHLINLGPAWPADFLTVAYWENELQKNQREFQDDRSLRFFLFDRANPEVVVGSANLSNVVRSAA
;
A
#
# COMPACT_ATOMS: atom_id res chain seq x y z
N MET A 1 41.71 11.84 23.08
CA MET A 1 41.46 12.40 21.72
C MET A 1 40.21 11.73 21.17
N GLU A 2 39.07 12.02 21.80
CA GLU A 2 37.79 11.42 21.45
C GLU A 2 36.76 12.53 21.49
N SER A 3 36.24 12.91 20.33
CA SER A 3 34.90 13.50 20.18
C SER A 3 34.56 13.50 18.70
N ILE A 4 33.79 12.49 18.34
CA ILE A 4 33.03 12.35 17.11
C ILE A 4 32.02 13.50 16.95
N PRO A 5 31.71 13.93 15.71
CA PRO A 5 30.86 15.10 15.46
C PRO A 5 29.38 14.82 15.71
N SER A 6 28.71 15.77 16.36
CA SER A 6 27.26 15.77 16.58
C SER A 6 26.54 16.18 15.30
N PHE A 7 25.76 15.28 14.72
CA PHE A 7 24.88 15.57 13.59
C PHE A 7 23.60 16.27 14.10
N PRO A 8 23.03 17.25 13.37
CA PRO A 8 21.77 17.86 13.74
C PRO A 8 20.61 16.92 13.44
N SER A 9 19.89 16.48 14.49
CA SER A 9 18.59 15.83 14.31
C SER A 9 17.54 16.91 14.05
N SER A 10 17.20 17.08 12.77
CA SER A 10 16.06 17.88 12.34
C SER A 10 14.79 17.10 12.68
N SER A 11 14.22 17.34 13.87
CA SER A 11 12.87 16.87 14.19
C SER A 11 11.88 17.84 13.56
N SER A 12 11.41 17.47 12.37
CA SER A 12 10.23 18.07 11.75
C SER A 12 9.02 17.76 12.61
N SER A 13 8.52 18.76 13.33
CA SER A 13 7.14 18.76 13.82
C SER A 13 6.43 20.00 13.26
N SER A 14 6.17 19.98 11.96
CA SER A 14 5.09 20.79 11.40
C SER A 14 3.79 20.04 11.62
N SER A 15 3.10 20.41 12.69
CA SER A 15 1.70 20.06 12.91
C SER A 15 0.86 20.56 11.73
N PRO A 16 -0.08 19.76 11.18
CA PRO A 16 -1.01 20.27 10.19
C PRO A 16 -1.91 21.32 10.84
N SER A 17 -1.88 22.53 10.27
CA SER A 17 -2.82 23.60 10.56
C SER A 17 -4.22 23.12 10.15
N SER A 18 -5.04 22.75 11.13
CA SER A 18 -6.47 22.51 10.92
C SER A 18 -7.14 23.86 10.76
N SER A 19 -7.37 24.27 9.51
CA SER A 19 -8.17 25.43 9.16
C SER A 19 -9.56 24.97 8.72
N GLY A 20 -10.56 25.57 9.36
CA GLY A 20 -11.94 25.07 9.46
C GLY A 20 -12.78 25.08 8.20
N GLY A 21 -13.91 24.38 8.31
CA GLY A 21 -15.03 24.41 7.38
C GLY A 21 -16.21 23.65 7.99
N GLY A 22 -17.14 24.37 8.62
CA GLY A 22 -18.38 23.82 9.13
C GLY A 22 -19.29 23.29 8.01
N GLY A 23 -19.91 22.14 8.26
CA GLY A 23 -20.90 21.50 7.40
C GLY A 23 -21.66 20.46 8.19
N THR A 24 -22.97 20.58 8.17
CA THR A 24 -23.97 19.90 9.00
C THR A 24 -24.19 18.43 8.65
N ALA A 25 -24.49 17.63 9.69
CA ALA A 25 -25.42 16.49 9.73
C ALA A 25 -25.23 15.30 8.76
N GLY A 26 -24.95 14.12 9.35
CA GLY A 26 -25.25 12.82 8.75
C GLY A 26 -24.28 11.73 9.17
N THR A 27 -24.76 10.75 9.93
CA THR A 27 -24.17 9.42 10.21
C THR A 27 -23.20 8.92 9.13
N LEU A 28 -21.91 8.77 9.45
CA LEU A 28 -20.93 8.02 8.64
C LEU A 28 -20.24 6.92 9.46
N GLU A 29 -21.01 6.17 10.26
CA GLU A 29 -20.50 4.99 10.97
C GLU A 29 -20.62 3.75 10.06
N ASN A 30 -20.05 3.82 8.85
CA ASN A 30 -20.11 2.72 7.89
C ASN A 30 -18.84 2.66 7.03
N SER A 31 -17.65 2.78 7.65
CA SER A 31 -16.41 2.40 6.99
C SER A 31 -16.40 0.88 6.81
N ARG A 32 -16.60 0.40 5.58
CA ARG A 32 -16.51 -1.03 5.28
C ARG A 32 -15.08 -1.48 5.58
N PRO A 33 -14.89 -2.50 6.45
CA PRO A 33 -13.56 -3.00 6.73
C PRO A 33 -12.97 -3.62 5.46
N LEU A 34 -11.66 -3.45 5.29
CA LEU A 34 -10.94 -3.99 4.13
C LEU A 34 -11.12 -5.51 4.07
N PRO A 35 -11.49 -6.08 2.91
CA PRO A 35 -11.67 -7.51 2.79
C PRO A 35 -10.32 -8.22 2.98
N THR A 36 -10.33 -9.27 3.79
CA THR A 36 -9.17 -10.13 4.02
C THR A 36 -9.55 -11.58 3.77
N LEU A 37 -8.80 -12.27 2.92
CA LEU A 37 -9.01 -13.66 2.55
C LEU A 37 -7.81 -14.50 2.96
N LYS A 38 -8.04 -15.53 3.78
CA LYS A 38 -7.01 -16.49 4.19
C LYS A 38 -7.11 -17.73 3.30
N THR A 39 -6.01 -18.12 2.65
CA THR A 39 -5.92 -19.36 1.86
C THR A 39 -5.09 -20.40 2.61
N GLY A 40 -4.90 -21.58 2.01
CA GLY A 40 -4.15 -22.66 2.66
C GLY A 40 -2.71 -22.27 3.06
N ARG A 41 -2.00 -21.52 2.19
CA ARG A 41 -0.58 -21.17 2.36
C ARG A 41 -0.29 -19.66 2.37
N SER A 42 -1.22 -18.81 1.98
CA SER A 42 -1.00 -17.36 1.88
C SER A 42 -2.22 -16.56 2.34
N ILE A 43 -2.01 -15.30 2.71
CA ILE A 43 -3.07 -14.40 3.18
C ILE A 43 -3.18 -13.24 2.19
N LEU A 44 -4.36 -13.07 1.60
CA LEU A 44 -4.68 -11.94 0.73
C LEU A 44 -5.32 -10.86 1.59
N LYS A 45 -4.63 -9.73 1.73
CA LYS A 45 -5.18 -8.52 2.35
C LYS A 45 -4.75 -7.29 1.55
N VAL A 46 -5.45 -6.18 1.78
CA VAL A 46 -4.98 -4.88 1.30
C VAL A 46 -3.96 -4.36 2.32
N PRO A 47 -2.70 -4.13 1.93
CA PRO A 47 -1.70 -3.60 2.84
C PRO A 47 -1.90 -2.12 3.10
N ASP A 48 -1.52 -1.70 4.30
CA ASP A 48 -1.49 -0.31 4.70
C ASP A 48 -0.33 0.44 4.05
N PRO A 49 -0.41 1.77 3.90
CA PRO A 49 0.71 2.57 3.44
C PRO A 49 1.97 2.34 4.29
N SER A 50 1.81 2.09 5.59
CA SER A 50 2.94 1.73 6.46
C SER A 50 3.65 0.42 6.07
N GLU A 51 3.00 -0.48 5.33
CA GLU A 51 3.58 -1.73 4.81
C GLU A 51 4.09 -1.60 3.36
N ALA A 52 4.09 -0.40 2.78
CA ALA A 52 4.59 -0.14 1.42
C ALA A 52 6.04 -0.63 1.22
N GLU A 53 6.85 -0.59 2.28
CA GLU A 53 8.24 -1.05 2.24
C GLU A 53 8.36 -2.54 1.90
N ALA A 54 7.46 -3.37 2.44
CA ALA A 54 7.41 -4.81 2.14
C ALA A 54 7.11 -5.06 0.65
N VAL A 55 6.20 -4.27 0.08
CA VAL A 55 5.82 -4.33 -1.34
C VAL A 55 7.01 -3.95 -2.22
N VAL A 56 7.66 -2.83 -1.93
CA VAL A 56 8.85 -2.37 -2.67
C VAL A 56 9.96 -3.42 -2.61
N ASN A 57 10.20 -4.00 -1.44
CA ASN A 57 11.24 -5.01 -1.26
C ASN A 57 10.99 -6.25 -2.14
N TYR A 58 9.74 -6.69 -2.28
CA TYR A 58 9.36 -7.78 -3.18
C TYR A 58 9.70 -7.45 -4.64
N TYR A 59 9.32 -6.26 -5.13
CA TYR A 59 9.65 -5.86 -6.50
C TYR A 59 11.15 -5.64 -6.71
N LYS A 60 11.87 -5.11 -5.72
CA LYS A 60 13.32 -4.93 -5.76
C LYS A 60 14.05 -6.26 -5.89
N LYS A 61 13.68 -7.27 -5.09
CA LYS A 61 14.26 -8.62 -5.15
C LYS A 61 14.02 -9.28 -6.50
N ASN A 62 12.83 -9.08 -7.07
CA ASN A 62 12.45 -9.68 -8.35
C ASN A 62 12.68 -8.75 -9.55
N ARG A 63 13.36 -7.60 -9.36
CA ARG A 63 13.40 -6.53 -10.37
C ARG A 63 13.97 -7.00 -11.69
N GLU A 64 15.04 -7.80 -11.65
CA GLU A 64 15.76 -8.23 -12.85
C GLU A 64 14.91 -9.18 -13.69
N HIS A 65 14.02 -9.94 -13.03
CA HIS A 65 13.08 -10.82 -13.69
C HIS A 65 11.84 -10.07 -14.18
N LEU A 66 11.31 -9.13 -13.39
CA LEU A 66 10.05 -8.44 -13.69
C LEU A 66 10.21 -7.26 -14.67
N ILE A 67 11.37 -6.61 -14.71
CA ILE A 67 11.61 -5.45 -15.58
C ILE A 67 11.45 -5.79 -17.06
N ASN A 68 11.70 -7.04 -17.44
CA ASN A 68 11.59 -7.51 -18.81
C ASN A 68 10.21 -8.10 -19.15
N LEU A 69 9.28 -8.16 -18.19
CA LEU A 69 7.93 -8.73 -18.38
C LEU A 69 6.90 -7.69 -18.84
N GLY A 70 7.19 -6.39 -18.74
CA GLY A 70 6.19 -5.36 -18.92
C GLY A 70 6.76 -4.00 -19.32
N PRO A 71 5.95 -2.93 -19.23
CA PRO A 71 6.40 -1.59 -19.53
C PRO A 71 7.45 -1.12 -18.53
N ALA A 72 8.28 -0.17 -18.96
CA ALA A 72 9.31 0.43 -18.14
C ALA A 72 8.71 0.99 -16.84
N TRP A 73 9.34 0.66 -15.71
CA TRP A 73 8.93 1.18 -14.41
C TRP A 73 9.33 2.64 -14.27
N PRO A 74 8.49 3.48 -13.65
CA PRO A 74 8.90 4.85 -13.30
C PRO A 74 10.07 4.82 -12.31
N ALA A 75 10.85 5.90 -12.28
CA ALA A 75 11.99 6.03 -11.36
C ALA A 75 11.58 5.82 -9.89
N ASP A 76 10.38 6.29 -9.55
CA ASP A 76 9.80 6.19 -8.21
C ASP A 76 9.12 4.85 -7.92
N PHE A 77 9.01 3.93 -8.89
CA PHE A 77 8.30 2.66 -8.70
C PHE A 77 8.87 1.83 -7.54
N LEU A 78 10.18 1.88 -7.33
CA LEU A 78 10.88 1.16 -6.25
C LEU A 78 11.12 2.05 -5.02
N THR A 79 10.23 3.03 -4.80
CA THR A 79 10.24 3.93 -3.63
C THR A 79 9.03 3.69 -2.75
N VAL A 80 9.23 3.79 -1.44
CA VAL A 80 8.16 3.57 -0.46
C VAL A 80 7.08 4.65 -0.61
N ALA A 81 7.47 5.92 -0.73
CA ALA A 81 6.55 7.05 -0.90
C ALA A 81 5.60 6.90 -2.10
N TYR A 82 6.07 6.33 -3.22
CA TYR A 82 5.20 6.04 -4.37
C TYR A 82 4.11 5.02 -4.01
N TRP A 83 4.51 3.90 -3.38
CA TRP A 83 3.58 2.86 -2.98
C TRP A 83 2.65 3.28 -1.84
N GLU A 84 3.10 4.10 -0.89
CA GLU A 84 2.25 4.67 0.15
C GLU A 84 1.04 5.38 -0.47
N ASN A 85 1.28 6.26 -1.44
CA ASN A 85 0.23 6.97 -2.17
C ASN A 85 -0.67 6.01 -2.96
N GLU A 86 -0.08 5.03 -3.66
CA GLU A 86 -0.85 4.04 -4.44
C GLU A 86 -1.73 3.16 -3.53
N LEU A 87 -1.23 2.72 -2.38
CA LEU A 87 -1.99 1.92 -1.41
C LEU A 87 -3.14 2.72 -0.82
N GLN A 88 -2.92 3.99 -0.46
CA GLN A 88 -3.99 4.87 0.01
C GLN A 88 -5.08 5.09 -1.05
N LYS A 89 -4.68 5.31 -2.31
CA LYS A 89 -5.63 5.41 -3.43
C LYS A 89 -6.41 4.11 -3.61
N ASN A 90 -5.73 2.97 -3.60
CA ASN A 90 -6.35 1.65 -3.75
C ASN A 90 -7.43 1.40 -2.68
N GLN A 91 -7.19 1.79 -1.43
CA GLN A 91 -8.19 1.73 -0.36
C GLN A 91 -9.40 2.64 -0.62
N ARG A 92 -9.21 3.81 -1.24
CA ARG A 92 -10.31 4.70 -1.64
C ARG A 92 -11.09 4.15 -2.84
N GLU A 93 -10.40 3.67 -3.86
CA GLU A 93 -11.03 3.07 -5.04
C GLU A 93 -11.89 1.86 -4.69
N PHE A 94 -11.50 1.10 -3.66
CA PHE A 94 -12.31 0.01 -3.11
C PHE A 94 -13.64 0.51 -2.52
N GLN A 95 -13.62 1.60 -1.76
CA GLN A 95 -14.83 2.20 -1.19
C GLN A 95 -15.77 2.73 -2.29
N ASP A 96 -15.19 3.11 -3.42
CA ASP A 96 -15.87 3.57 -4.63
C ASP A 96 -16.27 2.41 -5.58
N ASP A 97 -16.05 1.15 -5.18
CA ASP A 97 -16.30 -0.06 -5.99
C ASP A 97 -15.66 -0.02 -7.40
N ARG A 98 -14.56 0.72 -7.58
CA ARG A 98 -13.90 0.88 -8.88
C ARG A 98 -12.87 -0.19 -9.17
N SER A 99 -11.91 -0.34 -8.26
CA SER A 99 -10.76 -1.23 -8.41
C SER A 99 -10.31 -1.73 -7.05
N LEU A 100 -9.72 -2.92 -7.02
CA LEU A 100 -9.18 -3.50 -5.79
C LEU A 100 -7.92 -4.30 -6.07
N ARG A 101 -6.80 -3.85 -5.48
CA ARG A 101 -5.52 -4.55 -5.50
C ARG A 101 -5.24 -5.20 -4.14
N PHE A 102 -4.97 -6.49 -4.19
CA PHE A 102 -4.57 -7.30 -3.05
C PHE A 102 -3.09 -7.68 -3.14
N PHE A 103 -2.50 -7.92 -1.97
CA PHE A 103 -1.17 -8.48 -1.87
C PHE A 103 -1.21 -9.81 -1.12
N LEU A 104 -0.39 -10.74 -1.58
CA LEU A 104 -0.26 -12.05 -0.99
C LEU A 104 0.88 -12.00 0.02
N PHE A 105 0.53 -12.18 1.28
CA PHE A 105 1.47 -12.27 2.38
C PHE A 105 1.72 -13.73 2.74
N ASP A 106 2.97 -14.03 3.09
CA ASP A 106 3.34 -15.35 3.58
C ASP A 106 2.67 -15.64 4.93
N ARG A 107 2.27 -16.89 5.13
CA ARG A 107 1.62 -17.29 6.40
C ARG A 107 2.61 -17.38 7.56
N ALA A 108 3.87 -17.74 7.29
CA ALA A 108 4.90 -17.74 8.31
C ALA A 108 5.42 -16.31 8.56
N ASN A 109 5.46 -15.46 7.53
CA ASN A 109 5.99 -14.09 7.62
C ASN A 109 4.98 -13.07 7.03
N PRO A 110 4.14 -12.42 7.87
CA PRO A 110 3.13 -11.48 7.41
C PRO A 110 3.70 -10.15 6.91
N GLU A 111 5.00 -9.92 7.06
CA GLU A 111 5.76 -8.78 6.51
C GLU A 111 6.37 -9.10 5.13
N VAL A 112 6.32 -10.37 4.70
CA VAL A 112 6.89 -10.81 3.42
C VAL A 112 5.78 -10.95 2.40
N VAL A 113 5.82 -10.08 1.40
CA VAL A 113 4.99 -10.17 0.20
C VAL A 113 5.56 -11.25 -0.70
N VAL A 114 4.76 -12.28 -0.98
CA VAL A 114 5.10 -13.37 -1.90
C VAL A 114 4.50 -13.16 -3.29
N GLY A 115 3.57 -12.21 -3.43
CA GLY A 115 2.97 -11.86 -4.71
C GLY A 115 1.97 -10.71 -4.60
N SER A 116 1.43 -10.30 -5.75
CA SER A 116 0.36 -9.32 -5.84
C SER A 116 -0.75 -9.84 -6.75
N ALA A 117 -1.99 -9.50 -6.44
CA ALA A 117 -3.17 -9.84 -7.22
C ALA A 117 -3.97 -8.56 -7.49
N ASN A 118 -4.06 -8.15 -8.75
CA ASN A 118 -4.94 -7.07 -9.15
C ASN A 118 -6.24 -7.65 -9.71
N LEU A 119 -7.38 -7.11 -9.27
CA LEU A 119 -8.67 -7.39 -9.87
C LEU A 119 -9.05 -6.19 -10.74
N SER A 120 -8.76 -6.31 -12.03
CA SER A 120 -9.19 -5.35 -13.05
C SER A 120 -10.23 -6.03 -13.94
N ASN A 121 -11.36 -5.36 -14.20
CA ASN A 121 -12.46 -5.86 -15.05
C ASN A 121 -13.25 -7.06 -14.46
N VAL A 122 -13.90 -6.86 -13.30
CA VAL A 122 -14.82 -7.86 -12.73
C VAL A 122 -16.07 -7.97 -13.62
N VAL A 123 -16.05 -8.92 -14.56
CA VAL A 123 -17.23 -9.30 -15.34
C VAL A 123 -17.95 -10.43 -14.60
N ARG A 124 -19.14 -10.15 -14.06
CA ARG A 124 -20.06 -11.20 -13.63
C ARG A 124 -20.70 -11.84 -14.86
N SER A 125 -20.01 -12.79 -15.48
CA SER A 125 -20.69 -13.72 -16.38
C SER A 125 -21.32 -14.81 -15.52
N ALA A 126 -22.65 -14.77 -15.39
CA ALA A 126 -23.39 -15.95 -14.98
C ALA A 126 -23.35 -16.96 -16.14
N ALA A 127 -22.92 -18.18 -15.85
CA ALA A 127 -23.13 -19.36 -16.70
C ALA A 127 -23.81 -20.42 -15.85
#